data_AF-A0A351ENP4-F1
#
_entry.id   AF-A0A351ENP4-F1
#
_cell.length_a   1.000
_cell.length_b   1.000
_cell.length_c   1.000
_cell.angle_alpha   90.00
_cell.angle_beta   90.00
_cell.angle_gamma   90.00
#
_symmetry.space_group_name_H-M   'P 1'
#
loop_
_entity.id
_entity.type
_entity.pdbx_description
1 polymer ?
#
loop_
_entity_poly.entity_id
_entity_poly.type
_entity_poly.pdbx_seq_one_letter_code
_entity_poly.pdbx_strand_id
1 'polypeptide(L)' 'GINIIGHPDLRVLYLPTGFEGNPLRKDYPLVSRRVKPWPGIVDVEAMPGADDDADGEATDGEANE' A
#
# COMPACT_ATOMS: atom_id res chain seq x y z
N GLY A 1 -10.09 -4.60 21.32
CA GLY A 1 -9.09 -4.09 22.26
C GLY A 1 -8.91 -5.05 23.41
N ILE A 2 -8.36 -4.57 24.52
CA ILE A 2 -8.25 -5.29 25.78
C ILE A 2 -9.14 -4.55 26.78
N ASN A 3 -10.02 -5.25 27.48
CA ASN A 3 -10.84 -4.66 28.53
C ASN A 3 -10.05 -4.59 29.84
N ILE A 4 -10.04 -3.44 30.51
CA ILE A 4 -9.33 -3.25 31.78
C ILE A 4 -10.37 -3.05 32.88
N ILE A 5 -10.49 -4.03 33.77
CA ILE A 5 -11.46 -4.03 34.87
C ILE A 5 -11.04 -2.97 35.90
N GLY A 6 -11.99 -2.14 36.33
CA GLY A 6 -11.76 -1.09 37.34
C GLY A 6 -11.18 0.22 36.78
N HIS A 7 -10.99 0.36 35.47
CA HIS A 7 -10.57 1.62 34.87
C HIS A 7 -11.78 2.54 34.60
N PRO A 8 -11.80 3.78 35.13
CA PRO A 8 -12.98 4.65 35.06
C PRO A 8 -13.23 5.24 33.66
N ASP A 9 -12.18 5.43 32.84
CA ASP A 9 -12.31 6.01 31.49
C ASP A 9 -11.45 5.27 30.46
N LEU A 10 -11.95 4.13 29.96
CA LEU A 10 -11.27 3.39 28.91
C LEU A 10 -11.56 4.01 27.54
N ARG A 11 -10.72 4.97 27.12
CA ARG A 11 -10.84 5.64 25.81
C ARG A 11 -9.61 5.44 24.93
N VAL A 12 -9.81 5.64 23.63
CA VAL A 12 -8.74 5.56 22.63
C VAL A 12 -7.98 6.89 22.58
N LEU A 13 -6.66 6.84 22.77
CA LEU A 13 -5.81 8.04 22.87
C LEU A 13 -5.08 8.40 21.57
N TYR A 14 -4.64 7.40 20.81
CA TYR A 14 -3.73 7.59 19.68
C TYR A 14 -4.40 7.43 18.32
N LEU A 15 -5.65 6.97 18.27
CA LEU A 15 -6.34 6.78 17.01
C LEU A 15 -7.11 8.05 16.61
N PRO A 16 -7.17 8.37 15.32
CA PRO A 16 -8.04 9.41 14.80
C PRO A 16 -9.50 9.19 15.21
N THR A 17 -10.26 10.29 15.28
CA THR A 17 -11.70 10.25 15.53
C THR A 17 -12.40 9.44 14.44
N GLY A 18 -13.24 8.47 14.84
CA GLY A 18 -13.98 7.61 13.91
C GLY A 18 -13.19 6.42 13.36
N PHE A 19 -11.96 6.19 13.83
CA PHE A 19 -11.22 4.99 13.47
C PHE A 19 -11.81 3.75 14.14
N GLU A 20 -12.15 2.74 13.34
CA GLU A 20 -12.70 1.46 13.81
C GLU A 20 -11.64 0.36 13.81
N GLY A 21 -11.42 -0.29 14.95
CA GLY A 21 -10.55 -1.47 15.06
C GLY A 21 -9.37 -1.31 16.01
N ASN A 22 -8.40 -2.23 15.91
CA ASN A 22 -7.24 -2.31 16.81
C ASN A 22 -5.97 -2.59 15.99
N PRO A 23 -5.26 -1.54 15.51
CA PRO A 23 -4.17 -1.69 14.53
C PRO A 23 -3.02 -2.58 14.95
N LEU A 24 -2.81 -2.78 16.26
CA LEU A 24 -1.74 -3.60 16.80
C LEU A 24 -2.08 -5.10 16.86
N ARG A 25 -3.32 -5.50 16.54
CA ARG A 25 -3.65 -6.93 16.43
C ARG A 25 -3.09 -7.51 15.13
N LYS A 26 -2.68 -8.78 15.17
CA LYS A 26 -2.03 -9.46 14.04
C LYS A 26 -2.97 -9.79 12.87
N ASP A 27 -4.26 -9.87 13.13
CA ASP A 27 -5.33 -10.05 12.14
C ASP A 27 -5.67 -8.76 11.38
N TYR A 28 -5.20 -7.60 11.87
CA TYR A 28 -5.51 -6.32 11.24
C TYR A 28 -4.71 -6.15 9.93
N PRO A 29 -5.36 -5.87 8.79
CA PRO A 29 -4.68 -5.73 7.52
C PRO A 29 -3.78 -4.49 7.53
N LEU A 30 -2.47 -4.70 7.51
CA LEU A 30 -1.50 -3.63 7.37
C LEU A 30 -1.52 -3.15 5.92
N VAL A 31 -2.10 -1.97 5.68
CA VAL A 31 -2.12 -1.32 4.35
C VAL A 31 -0.69 -1.12 3.80
N SER A 32 0.32 -1.05 4.66
CA SER A 32 1.74 -1.03 4.27
C SER A 32 2.25 -2.32 3.62
N ARG A 33 1.56 -3.46 3.81
CA ARG A 33 1.86 -4.72 3.09
C ARG A 33 1.23 -4.77 1.71
N ARG A 34 0.29 -3.87 1.40
CA ARG A 34 -0.26 -3.76 0.06
C ARG A 34 0.77 -3.02 -0.79
N VAL A 35 1.32 -3.71 -1.79
CA VAL A 35 2.16 -3.08 -2.81
C VAL A 35 1.31 -2.02 -3.49
N LYS A 36 1.60 -0.75 -3.20
CA LYS A 36 1.07 0.36 -3.98
C LYS A 36 2.11 0.64 -5.06
N PRO A 37 1.72 0.64 -6.36
CA PRO A 37 2.63 1.12 -7.38
C PRO A 37 3.04 2.55 -7.03
N TRP A 38 4.31 2.87 -7.27
CA TRP A 38 4.82 4.22 -7.07
C TRP A 38 3.95 5.20 -7.88
N PRO A 39 3.47 6.33 -7.31
CA PRO A 39 2.47 7.18 -7.94
C PRO A 39 3.01 8.05 -9.10
N GLY A 40 4.11 7.64 -9.74
CA GLY A 40 4.73 8.36 -10.86
C GLY A 40 5.45 7.42 -11.80
N ILE A 41 5.86 7.95 -12.95
CA ILE A 41 6.76 7.25 -13.88
C ILE A 41 8.02 6.90 -13.10
N VAL A 42 8.30 5.61 -12.97
CA VAL A 42 9.58 5.15 -12.45
C VAL A 42 10.58 5.44 -13.55
N ASP A 43 11.40 6.46 -13.34
CA ASP A 43 12.52 6.77 -14.22
C ASP A 43 13.58 5.68 -14.02
N VAL A 44 13.46 4.62 -14.82
CA VAL A 44 14.44 3.54 -14.88
C VAL A 44 15.45 3.98 -15.93
N GLU A 45 16.52 4.64 -15.51
CA GLU A 45 17.69 4.76 -16.37
C GLU A 45 18.12 3.35 -16.78
N ALA A 46 18.26 3.12 -18.08
CA ALA A 46 18.72 1.84 -18.60
C ALA A 46 20.06 1.51 -17.94
N MET A 47 20.19 0.28 -17.41
CA MET A 47 21.49 -0.20 -16.94
C MET A 47 22.50 -0.01 -18.07
N PRO A 48 23.61 0.73 -17.85
CA PRO A 48 24.61 0.89 -18.89
C PRO A 48 25.18 -0.50 -19.21
N GLY A 49 24.92 -0.97 -20.43
CA GLY A 49 25.37 -2.28 -20.93
C GLY A 49 24.28 -3.19 -21.52
N ALA A 50 23.02 -2.75 -21.64
CA ALA A 50 21.97 -3.47 -22.36
C ALA A 50 21.68 -2.84 -23.74
N ASP A 51 22.73 -2.45 -24.47
CA ASP A 51 22.64 -2.36 -25.92
C ASP A 51 23.15 -3.70 -26.46
N ASP A 52 22.21 -4.58 -26.79
CA ASP A 52 22.22 -5.38 -28.02
C ASP A 52 20.87 -6.13 -28.09
N ASP A 53 20.00 -5.60 -28.96
CA ASP A 53 18.86 -6.25 -29.62
C ASP A 53 17.60 -6.62 -28.79
N ALA A 54 16.58 -5.76 -28.85
CA ALA A 54 15.19 -6.19 -29.13
C ALA A 54 14.28 -4.96 -29.34
N ASP A 55 13.81 -4.79 -30.58
CA ASP A 55 12.80 -3.83 -31.00
C ASP A 55 11.56 -3.83 -30.10
N GLY A 56 11.25 -2.68 -29.51
CA GLY A 56 10.02 -2.43 -28.76
C GLY A 56 8.86 -2.10 -29.69
N GLU A 57 8.10 -3.10 -30.12
CA GLU A 57 6.78 -2.89 -30.71
C GLU A 57 5.74 -2.72 -29.60
N ALA A 58 5.43 -1.47 -29.27
CA ALA A 58 4.27 -1.12 -28.46
C ALA A 58 3.02 -1.09 -29.35
N THR A 59 2.13 -2.06 -29.20
CA THR A 59 0.77 -2.00 -29.75
C THR A 59 -0.20 -1.62 -28.63
N ASP A 60 -0.56 -0.34 -28.56
CA ASP A 60 -1.77 0.09 -27.88
C ASP A 60 -2.95 -0.03 -28.86
N GLY A 61 -3.91 -0.89 -28.52
CA GLY A 61 -5.10 -1.17 -29.31
C GLY A 61 -6.32 -1.35 -28.41
N GLU A 62 -6.99 -0.24 -28.16
CA GLU A 62 -8.31 -0.08 -27.56
C GLU A 62 -9.35 -1.09 -28.09
N ALA A 63 -10.08 -1.77 -27.20
CA ALA A 63 -11.34 -2.45 -27.53
C ALA A 63 -12.33 -2.30 -26.37
N ASN A 64 -13.32 -1.46 -26.62
CA ASN A 64 -14.54 -1.25 -25.86
C ASN A 64 -15.53 -2.37 -26.19
N GLU A 65 -15.99 -3.14 -25.19
CA GLU A 65 -17.35 -3.70 -25.05
C GLU A 65 -17.59 -4.22 -23.62
#